data_AF-A0A936UGN3-F1
#
_entry.id   AF-A0A936UGN3-F1
#
_cell.length_a   1.000
_cell.length_b   1.000
_cell.length_c   1.000
_cell.angle_alpha   90.00
_cell.angle_beta   90.00
_cell.angle_gamma   90.00
#
_symmetry.space_group_name_H-M   'P 1'
#
loop_
_entity.id
_entity.type
_entity.pdbx_description
1 polymer ?
#
loop_
_entity_poly.entity_id
_entity_poly.type
_entity_poly.pdbx_seq_one_letter_code
_entity_poly.pdbx_strand_id
1 'polypeptide(L)'
;MNASIIINFATSVLTFVFGVLLLTGIIYPDNKDSSKLMFGIVLIIYGVYRFINVLSKLKQQKLDDRMNKINDEREKLLRGSHEK
;
A
#
# COMPACT_ATOMS: atom_id res chain seq x y z
N MET A 1 3.17 -1.22 13.65
CA MET A 1 2.92 -0.95 12.21
C MET A 1 4.18 -0.31 11.64
N ASN A 2 4.77 -0.87 10.58
CA ASN A 2 6.01 -0.35 10.02
C ASN A 2 5.82 1.09 9.52
N ALA A 3 6.64 2.05 9.98
CA ALA A 3 6.59 3.45 9.57
C ALA A 3 6.64 3.61 8.03
N SER A 4 7.41 2.74 7.36
CA SER A 4 7.49 2.69 5.89
C SER A 4 6.16 2.34 5.20
N ILE A 5 5.27 1.58 5.85
CA ILE A 5 3.96 1.25 5.28
C ILE A 5 3.04 2.47 5.37
N ILE A 6 3.05 3.17 6.50
CA ILE A 6 2.28 4.40 6.72
C ILE A 6 2.72 5.48 5.74
N ILE A 7 4.01 5.71 5.58
CA ILE A 7 4.55 6.71 4.65
C ILE A 7 4.17 6.36 3.21
N ASN A 8 4.29 5.10 2.79
CA ASN A 8 3.92 4.70 1.44
C ASN A 8 2.41 4.85 1.18
N PHE A 9 1.57 4.56 2.17
CA PHE A 9 0.13 4.77 2.08
C PHE A 9 -0.22 6.26 2.00
N ALA A 10 0.32 7.08 2.90
CA ALA A 10 0.10 8.51 2.91
C ALA A 10 0.56 9.14 1.58
N THR A 11 1.71 8.72 1.08
CA THR A 11 2.23 9.19 -0.20
C THR A 11 1.36 8.74 -1.36
N SER A 12 0.82 7.50 -1.36
CA SER A 12 -0.08 7.06 -2.43
C SER A 12 -1.36 7.91 -2.48
N VAL A 13 -1.96 8.19 -1.32
CA VAL A 13 -3.15 9.03 -1.20
C VAL A 13 -2.85 10.45 -1.69
N LEU A 14 -1.73 11.04 -1.26
CA LEU A 14 -1.28 12.37 -1.74
C LEU A 14 -1.10 12.40 -3.26
N THR A 15 -0.39 11.44 -3.85
CA THR A 15 -0.20 11.38 -5.31
C THR A 15 -1.52 11.20 -6.07
N PHE A 16 -2.46 10.43 -5.52
CA PHE A 16 -3.77 10.25 -6.13
C PHE A 16 -4.59 11.55 -6.11
N VAL A 17 -4.65 12.23 -4.96
CA VAL A 17 -5.35 13.51 -4.81
C VAL A 17 -4.74 14.58 -5.72
N PHE A 18 -3.41 14.67 -5.80
CA PHE A 18 -2.73 15.57 -6.72
C PHE A 18 -3.02 15.26 -8.20
N GLY A 19 -3.08 13.98 -8.57
CA GLY A 19 -3.46 13.55 -9.92
C GLY A 19 -4.89 13.99 -10.29
N VAL A 20 -5.85 13.82 -9.37
CA VAL A 20 -7.25 14.27 -9.57
C VAL A 20 -7.35 15.80 -9.64
N LEU A 21 -6.61 16.53 -8.80
CA LEU A 21 -6.57 17.99 -8.80
C LEU A 21 -5.95 18.57 -10.08
N LEU A 22 -4.96 17.85 -10.66
CA LEU A 22 -4.39 18.19 -11.96
C LEU A 22 -5.39 17.96 -13.11
N LEU A 23 -6.09 16.83 -13.11
CA LEU A 23 -7.12 16.54 -14.12
C LEU A 23 -8.29 17.53 -14.08
N THR A 24 -8.77 17.89 -12.88
CA THR A 24 -9.85 18.87 -12.70
C THR A 24 -9.41 20.30 -13.01
N GLY A 25 -8.10 20.55 -13.12
CA GLY A 25 -7.58 21.86 -13.50
C GLY A 25 -7.60 22.93 -12.44
N ILE A 26 -7.85 22.55 -11.20
CA ILE A 26 -7.82 23.45 -10.05
C ILE A 26 -6.40 23.99 -9.80
N ILE A 27 -5.37 23.15 -10.01
CA ILE A 27 -3.96 23.54 -9.74
C ILE A 27 -3.30 24.22 -10.94
N TYR A 28 -3.66 23.82 -12.17
CA TYR A 28 -3.08 24.38 -13.40
C TYR A 28 -4.17 24.58 -14.47
N PRO A 29 -4.82 25.75 -14.50
CA PRO A 29 -5.89 26.05 -15.46
C PRO A 29 -5.37 26.32 -16.89
N ASP A 30 -4.13 26.79 -17.05
CA ASP A 30 -3.66 27.44 -18.30
C ASP A 30 -2.68 26.58 -19.15
N ASN A 31 -2.40 25.35 -18.73
CA ASN A 31 -1.49 24.47 -19.46
C ASN A 31 -2.25 23.75 -20.58
N LYS A 32 -1.66 23.69 -21.79
CA LYS A 32 -2.13 22.89 -22.93
C LYS A 32 -2.76 21.58 -22.46
N ASP A 33 -4.06 21.39 -22.73
CA ASP A 33 -4.89 20.33 -22.16
C ASP A 33 -4.26 18.93 -22.25
N SER A 34 -3.52 18.65 -23.34
CA SER A 34 -2.84 17.37 -23.55
C SER A 34 -1.77 17.06 -22.49
N SER A 35 -0.96 18.02 -22.07
CA SER A 35 0.12 17.78 -21.08
C SER A 35 -0.48 17.52 -19.70
N LYS A 36 -1.53 18.26 -19.35
CA LYS A 36 -2.24 18.15 -18.08
C LYS A 36 -2.95 16.81 -17.92
N LEU A 37 -3.59 16.33 -18.99
CA LEU A 37 -4.16 14.98 -19.04
C LEU A 37 -3.08 13.90 -18.89
N MET A 38 -1.96 14.04 -19.60
CA MET A 38 -0.86 13.06 -19.53
C MET A 38 -0.26 12.97 -18.12
N PHE A 39 0.06 14.10 -17.49
CA PHE A 39 0.57 14.12 -16.12
C PHE A 39 -0.46 13.64 -15.10
N GLY A 40 -1.73 14.02 -15.25
CA GLY A 40 -2.82 13.58 -14.37
C GLY A 40 -3.01 12.06 -14.41
N ILE A 41 -3.07 11.47 -15.61
CA ILE A 41 -3.22 10.02 -15.79
C ILE A 41 -1.99 9.28 -15.23
N VAL A 42 -0.77 9.74 -15.53
CA VAL A 42 0.46 9.12 -15.01
C VAL A 42 0.51 9.15 -13.48
N LEU A 43 0.13 10.27 -12.87
CA LEU A 43 0.08 10.40 -11.41
C LEU A 43 -0.96 9.48 -10.77
N ILE A 44 -2.13 9.33 -11.41
CA ILE A 44 -3.17 8.41 -10.93
C ILE A 44 -2.69 6.97 -11.04
N ILE A 45 -2.16 6.55 -12.20
CA ILE A 45 -1.63 5.20 -12.39
C ILE A 45 -0.52 4.91 -11.37
N TYR A 46 0.39 5.86 -11.16
CA TYR A 46 1.45 5.73 -10.16
C TYR A 46 0.91 5.62 -8.73
N GLY A 47 -0.09 6.45 -8.37
CA GLY A 47 -0.77 6.38 -7.09
C GLY A 47 -1.43 5.01 -6.84
N VAL A 48 -2.12 4.48 -7.84
CA VAL A 48 -2.77 3.15 -7.79
C VAL A 48 -1.73 2.04 -7.67
N TYR A 49 -0.67 2.08 -8.48
CA TYR A 49 0.43 1.10 -8.40
C TYR A 49 1.04 1.06 -7.00
N ARG A 50 1.32 2.23 -6.43
CA ARG A 50 1.88 2.36 -5.08
C ARG A 50 0.92 1.84 -4.01
N PHE A 51 -0.37 2.11 -4.16
CA PHE A 51 -1.42 1.61 -3.26
C PHE A 51 -1.50 0.08 -3.28
N ILE A 52 -1.49 -0.55 -4.46
CA ILE A 52 -1.46 -2.01 -4.61
C ILE A 52 -0.22 -2.60 -3.94
N ASN A 53 0.94 -1.96 -4.10
CA ASN A 53 2.18 -2.42 -3.48
C ASN A 53 2.11 -2.41 -1.93
N VAL A 54 1.51 -1.36 -1.35
CA VAL A 54 1.24 -1.27 0.09
C VAL A 54 0.30 -2.38 0.55
N LEU A 55 -0.78 -2.62 -0.18
CA LEU A 55 -1.75 -3.69 0.09
C LEU A 55 -1.10 -5.07 0.06
N SER A 56 -0.27 -5.34 -0.95
CA SER A 56 0.48 -6.59 -1.07
C SER A 56 1.43 -6.80 0.12
N LYS A 57 2.17 -5.75 0.53
CA LYS A 57 3.05 -5.83 1.71
C LYS A 57 2.29 -6.08 3.01
N LEU A 58 1.14 -5.42 3.19
CA LEU A 58 0.26 -5.66 4.35
C LEU A 58 -0.29 -7.08 4.37
N LYS A 59 -0.65 -7.62 3.20
CA LYS A 59 -1.15 -9.00 3.08
C LYS A 59 -0.06 -10.01 3.40
N GLN A 60 1.17 -9.80 2.93
CA GLN A 60 2.32 -10.64 3.24
C GLN A 60 2.64 -10.63 4.74
N GLN A 61 2.72 -9.45 5.38
CA GLN A 61 2.94 -9.38 6.84
C GLN A 61 1.89 -10.15 7.63
N LYS A 62 0.61 -10.02 7.28
CA LYS A 62 -0.47 -10.78 7.95
C LYS A 62 -0.39 -12.30 7.69
N LEU A 63 0.23 -12.73 6.59
CA LEU A 63 0.44 -14.14 6.30
C LEU A 63 1.58 -14.69 7.18
N ASP A 64 2.69 -13.95 7.24
CA ASP A 64 3.86 -14.32 8.05
C ASP A 64 3.51 -14.37 9.54
N ASP A 65 2.77 -13.38 10.05
CA ASP A 65 2.31 -13.37 11.43
C ASP A 65 1.40 -14.57 11.77
N ARG A 66 0.58 -15.02 10.82
CA ARG A 66 -0.26 -16.22 11.01
C ARG A 66 0.57 -17.49 10.99
N MET A 67 1.52 -17.60 10.07
CA MET A 67 2.42 -18.74 9.98
C MET A 67 3.25 -18.90 11.26
N ASN A 68 3.76 -17.79 11.80
CA ASN A 68 4.50 -17.80 13.05
C ASN A 68 3.61 -18.25 14.22
N LYS A 69 2.38 -17.74 14.34
CA LYS A 69 1.43 -18.20 15.37
C LYS A 69 1.11 -19.69 15.27
N ILE A 70 0.90 -20.21 14.07
CA ILE A 70 0.63 -21.65 13.85
C ILE A 70 1.83 -22.49 14.26
N ASN A 71 3.05 -22.05 13.93
CA ASN A 71 4.27 -22.75 14.33
C ASN A 71 4.47 -22.73 15.85
N ASP A 72 4.25 -21.59 16.50
CA ASP A 72 4.32 -21.47 17.96
C ASP A 72 3.29 -22.37 18.66
N GLU A 73 2.07 -22.45 18.13
CA GLU A 73 1.03 -23.35 18.64
C GLU A 73 1.40 -24.83 18.44
N ARG A 74 1.93 -25.19 17.27
CA ARG A 74 2.42 -26.55 17.01
C ARG A 74 3.55 -26.94 17.97
N GLU A 75 4.51 -26.04 18.21
CA GLU A 75 5.63 -26.33 19.11
C GLU A 75 5.15 -26.52 20.56
N LYS A 76 4.18 -25.72 21.02
CA LYS A 76 3.56 -25.88 22.35
C LYS A 76 2.83 -27.23 22.50
N LEU A 77 2.09 -27.66 21.48
CA LEU A 77 1.41 -28.95 21.49
C LEU A 77 2.39 -30.13 21.53
N LEU A 78 3.49 -30.05 20.76
CA LEU A 78 4.53 -31.09 20.73
C LEU A 78 5.27 -31.19 22.07
N ARG A 79 5.62 -30.05 22.69
CA ARG A 79 6.26 -30.05 24.02
C ARG A 79 5.33 -30.56 25.13
N GLY A 80 4.07 -30.14 25.14
CA GLY A 80 3.08 -30.61 26.12
C GLY A 80 2.69 -32.08 25.97
N SER A 81 2.91 -32.68 24.80
CA SER A 81 2.67 -34.12 24.57
C SER A 81 3.83 -35.01 25.04
N HIS A 82 5.01 -34.46 25.32
CA HIS A 82 6.17 -35.20 25.83
C HIS A 82 6.25 -35.24 27.37
N GLU A 83 5.34 -34.56 28.07
CA GLU A 83 5.32 -34.45 29.54
C GLU A 83 4.25 -35.36 30.21
N LYS A 84 3.67 -36.30 29.45
CA LYS A 84 2.80 -37.38 29.96
C LYS A 84 3.38 -38.74 29.62
#